data_AF-A0AAD1SRR2-F1
#
_entry.id   AF-A0AAD1SRR2-F1
#
_cell.length_a   1.000
_cell.length_b   1.000
_cell.length_c   1.000
_cell.angle_alpha   90.00
_cell.angle_beta   90.00
_cell.angle_gamma   90.00
#
_symmetry.space_group_name_H-M   'P 1'
#
loop_
_entity.id
_entity.type
_entity.pdbx_description
1 polymer ?
#
loop_
_entity_poly.entity_id
_entity_poly.type
_entity_poly.pdbx_seq_one_letter_code
_entity_poly.pdbx_strand_id
1 'polypeptide(L)'
;MAVLVPVFLLTDYLRYKPVLILQSLSHISVWLLLLFGADVIAMQFMEFFYGITMAARVAYSSYIFSLVTPAKYQRAAGYSRSSILMGVFTSSVLGQLLLTFAGVPFQTLNYISLGFMIFGLILTLLLKRPKRSLFFNKDFSKHVNGGHPSELQKMTSETRKGGLCSGWREFVIVRMLREVKETFRHSQLRPWSLWWIFNSAGYYLMLYYVQILWNEIYPTIDNRKVYNGAVDAVSTLLGAITSFSAGYLKIRWSLWSELVIGLVTALQAGLLILMNTTSSIWVCYAAYVLFRSSYQFLVPIAIFQIASSLSKELCALVFGVNTFFATILKTIITIIIADKRGLALSVHLQFYVYFVYFTLLAVVYLGAAVWVIGKYKHDEKKNKRKPLPENNTNETAMIDKATTSDSCA
;
A
#
# COMPACT_ATOMS: atom_id res chain seq x y z
N MET A 1 0.41 -3.53 -16.14
CA MET A 1 1.26 -4.58 -15.53
C MET A 1 2.73 -4.45 -15.88
N ALA A 2 3.07 -4.41 -17.17
CA ALA A 2 4.45 -4.47 -17.64
C ALA A 2 5.35 -3.36 -17.09
N VAL A 3 4.80 -2.17 -16.86
CA VAL A 3 5.57 -0.99 -16.42
C VAL A 3 5.79 -0.93 -14.90
N LEU A 4 5.09 -1.78 -14.14
CA LEU A 4 5.13 -1.73 -12.69
C LEU A 4 6.48 -2.22 -12.14
N VAL A 5 7.03 -3.30 -12.71
CA VAL A 5 8.35 -3.85 -12.32
C VAL A 5 9.51 -2.91 -12.74
N PRO A 6 9.56 -2.35 -13.97
CA PRO A 6 10.59 -1.38 -14.35
C PRO A 6 10.56 -0.08 -13.56
N VAL A 7 9.39 0.56 -13.40
CA VAL A 7 9.26 1.83 -12.64
C VAL A 7 9.63 1.64 -11.17
N PHE A 8 9.30 0.47 -10.64
CA PHE A 8 9.69 0.04 -9.31
C PHE A 8 11.22 -0.13 -9.14
N LEU A 9 11.87 -0.90 -10.02
CA LEU A 9 13.33 -1.05 -10.00
C LEU A 9 14.02 0.30 -10.18
N LEU A 10 13.43 1.18 -10.99
CA LEU A 10 13.89 2.54 -11.20
C LEU A 10 13.69 3.44 -9.97
N THR A 11 12.70 3.17 -9.12
CA THR A 11 12.45 3.91 -7.87
C THR A 11 13.57 3.72 -6.87
N ASP A 12 14.02 2.48 -6.71
CA ASP A 12 15.12 2.13 -5.82
C ASP A 12 16.47 2.62 -6.38
N TYR A 13 16.61 2.67 -7.70
CA TYR A 13 17.82 3.16 -8.38
C TYR A 13 17.94 4.69 -8.40
N LEU A 14 16.87 5.42 -8.75
CA LEU A 14 16.92 6.88 -9.03
C LEU A 14 16.66 7.79 -7.82
N ARG A 15 16.48 7.25 -6.60
CA ARG A 15 16.28 8.03 -5.37
C ARG A 15 15.00 8.87 -5.37
N TYR A 16 13.84 8.22 -5.50
CA TYR A 16 12.46 8.72 -5.30
C TYR A 16 12.03 9.94 -6.14
N LYS A 17 12.75 11.07 -6.09
CA LYS A 17 12.42 12.33 -6.77
C LYS A 17 12.28 12.17 -8.30
N PRO A 18 13.17 11.49 -9.03
CA PRO A 18 12.98 11.27 -10.47
C PRO A 18 11.74 10.43 -10.78
N VAL A 19 11.35 9.51 -9.89
CA VAL A 19 10.11 8.74 -10.05
C VAL A 19 8.87 9.59 -9.80
N LEU A 20 8.91 10.50 -8.83
CA LEU A 20 7.83 11.49 -8.65
C LEU A 20 7.71 12.45 -9.84
N ILE A 21 8.84 12.86 -10.43
CA ILE A 21 8.83 13.67 -11.65
C ILE A 21 8.26 12.87 -12.82
N LEU A 22 8.69 11.61 -12.99
CA LEU A 22 8.15 10.70 -14.00
C LEU A 22 6.64 10.49 -13.82
N GLN A 23 6.17 10.36 -12.58
CA GLN A 23 4.75 10.26 -12.26
C GLN A 23 4.00 11.49 -12.75
N SER A 24 4.47 12.70 -12.41
CA SER A 24 3.83 13.96 -12.78
C SER A 24 3.84 14.18 -14.30
N LEU A 25 4.95 13.90 -14.98
CA LEU A 25 5.05 13.98 -16.44
C LEU A 25 4.09 12.99 -17.12
N SER A 26 4.04 11.74 -16.63
CA SER A 26 3.12 10.73 -17.18
C SER A 26 1.66 11.13 -16.99
N HIS A 27 1.32 11.74 -15.85
CA HIS A 27 -0.03 12.23 -15.61
C HIS A 27 -0.38 13.39 -16.55
N ILE A 28 0.54 14.32 -16.79
CA ILE A 28 0.37 15.38 -17.79
C ILE A 28 0.15 14.77 -19.19
N SER A 29 0.93 13.75 -19.58
CA SER A 29 0.74 13.04 -20.84
C SER A 29 -0.65 12.41 -20.95
N VAL A 30 -1.18 11.82 -19.88
CA VAL A 30 -2.56 11.29 -19.83
C VAL A 30 -3.57 12.39 -20.18
N TRP A 31 -3.48 13.57 -19.54
CA TRP A 31 -4.44 14.65 -19.78
C TRP A 31 -4.29 15.31 -21.15
N LEU A 32 -3.05 15.41 -21.67
CA LEU A 32 -2.84 15.87 -23.04
C LEU A 32 -3.45 14.91 -24.06
N LEU A 33 -3.30 13.59 -23.86
CA LEU A 33 -3.93 12.58 -24.71
C LEU A 33 -5.45 12.57 -24.57
N LEU A 34 -6.01 12.85 -23.39
CA LEU A 34 -7.47 13.00 -23.21
C LEU A 34 -8.01 14.25 -23.90
N LEU A 35 -7.26 15.35 -23.93
CA LEU A 35 -7.69 16.61 -24.54
C LEU A 35 -7.56 16.61 -26.07
N PHE A 36 -6.51 15.99 -26.61
CA PHE A 36 -6.15 16.08 -28.02
C PHE A 36 -6.24 14.76 -28.78
N GLY A 37 -6.39 13.63 -28.08
CA GLY A 37 -6.50 12.32 -28.70
C GLY A 37 -7.91 12.06 -29.24
N ALA A 38 -8.00 11.77 -30.54
CA ALA A 38 -9.26 11.42 -31.21
C ALA A 38 -9.41 9.91 -31.46
N ASP A 39 -8.29 9.18 -31.50
CA ASP A 39 -8.25 7.79 -31.97
C ASP A 39 -8.08 6.77 -30.84
N VAL A 40 -8.43 5.51 -31.14
CA VAL A 40 -8.25 4.37 -30.22
C VAL A 40 -6.78 4.19 -29.81
N ILE A 41 -5.84 4.44 -30.73
CA ILE A 41 -4.40 4.37 -30.44
C ILE A 41 -4.02 5.41 -29.38
N ALA A 42 -4.57 6.63 -29.45
CA ALA A 42 -4.33 7.67 -28.45
C ALA A 42 -4.85 7.23 -27.07
N MET A 43 -6.01 6.57 -27.01
CA MET A 43 -6.55 6.02 -25.76
C MET A 43 -5.72 4.85 -25.22
N GLN A 44 -5.13 4.01 -26.08
CA GLN A 44 -4.19 2.97 -25.66
C GLN A 44 -2.90 3.55 -25.07
N PHE A 45 -2.34 4.59 -25.68
CA PHE A 45 -1.20 5.31 -25.11
C PHE A 45 -1.56 6.01 -23.80
N MET A 46 -2.78 6.57 -23.70
CA MET A 46 -3.28 7.18 -22.47
C MET A 46 -3.28 6.16 -21.33
N GLU A 47 -3.82 4.95 -21.56
CA GLU A 47 -3.79 3.85 -20.59
C GLU A 47 -2.37 3.40 -20.24
N PHE A 48 -1.43 3.42 -21.19
CA PHE A 48 -0.02 3.14 -20.93
C PHE A 48 0.60 4.16 -19.96
N PHE A 49 0.42 5.47 -20.20
CA PHE A 49 0.90 6.52 -19.31
C PHE A 49 0.18 6.54 -17.96
N TYR A 50 -1.10 6.19 -17.94
CA TYR A 50 -1.85 5.97 -16.71
C TYR A 50 -1.22 4.82 -15.90
N GLY A 51 -0.85 3.72 -16.57
CA GLY A 51 -0.09 2.62 -15.98
C GLY A 51 1.23 3.05 -15.33
N ILE A 52 2.01 3.91 -15.99
CA ILE A 52 3.25 4.49 -15.41
C ILE A 52 2.92 5.31 -14.16
N THR A 53 1.91 6.17 -14.24
CA THR A 53 1.47 7.02 -13.12
C THR A 53 1.08 6.19 -11.91
N MET A 54 0.28 5.14 -12.13
CA MET A 54 -0.18 4.23 -11.07
C MET A 54 0.98 3.46 -10.45
N ALA A 55 1.97 3.03 -11.24
CA ALA A 55 3.16 2.35 -10.74
C ALA A 55 4.04 3.30 -9.90
N ALA A 56 4.29 4.51 -10.40
CA ALA A 56 5.13 5.50 -9.73
C ALA A 56 4.52 6.03 -8.42
N ARG A 57 3.18 5.97 -8.28
CA ARG A 57 2.47 6.35 -7.04
C ARG A 57 2.97 5.60 -5.80
N VAL A 58 3.44 4.36 -5.95
CA VAL A 58 3.96 3.56 -4.83
C VAL A 58 5.19 4.24 -4.20
N ALA A 59 6.03 4.90 -5.01
CA ALA A 59 7.23 5.60 -4.56
C ALA A 59 6.94 6.77 -3.61
N TYR A 60 5.77 7.40 -3.73
CA TYR A 60 5.40 8.56 -2.92
C TYR A 60 5.27 8.22 -1.44
N SER A 61 4.66 7.08 -1.10
CA SER A 61 4.52 6.64 0.29
C SER A 61 5.88 6.39 0.93
N SER A 62 6.77 5.73 0.21
CA SER A 62 8.15 5.46 0.66
C SER A 62 8.98 6.73 0.80
N TYR A 63 8.78 7.72 -0.07
CA TYR A 63 9.41 9.04 0.04
C TYR A 63 9.05 9.71 1.37
N ILE A 64 7.77 9.72 1.77
CA ILE A 64 7.32 10.31 3.04
C ILE A 64 8.02 9.63 4.23
N PHE A 65 8.09 8.30 4.27
CA PHE A 65 8.73 7.57 5.38
C PHE A 65 10.25 7.75 5.43
N SER A 66 10.88 8.09 4.31
CA SER A 66 12.29 8.46 4.29
C SER A 66 12.56 9.78 5.05
N LEU A 67 11.61 10.71 5.06
CA LEU A 67 11.71 12.02 5.70
C LEU A 67 11.24 12.04 7.16
N VAL A 68 10.34 11.12 7.53
CA VAL A 68 9.70 11.09 8.84
C VAL A 68 10.43 10.13 9.78
N THR A 69 10.34 10.35 11.10
CA THR A 69 10.84 9.42 12.12
C THR A 69 9.85 8.26 12.34
N PRO A 70 10.30 7.04 12.66
CA PRO A 70 9.42 5.87 12.82
C PRO A 70 8.25 6.09 13.80
N ALA A 71 8.48 6.84 14.89
CA ALA A 71 7.46 7.18 15.88
C ALA A 71 6.25 7.95 15.29
N LYS A 72 6.42 8.61 14.14
CA LYS A 72 5.39 9.41 13.47
C LYS A 72 4.83 8.73 12.20
N TYR A 73 5.26 7.51 11.86
CA TYR A 73 4.84 6.81 10.64
C TYR A 73 3.33 6.62 10.54
N GLN A 74 2.67 6.26 11.64
CA GLN A 74 1.23 6.07 11.67
C GLN A 74 0.46 7.36 11.34
N ARG A 75 0.84 8.48 11.96
CA ARG A 75 0.23 9.79 11.67
C ARG A 75 0.54 10.26 10.24
N ALA A 76 1.77 10.08 9.78
CA ALA A 76 2.17 10.46 8.44
C ALA A 76 1.41 9.67 7.36
N ALA A 77 1.18 8.37 7.57
CA ALA A 77 0.36 7.54 6.68
C ALA A 77 -1.10 8.02 6.66
N GLY A 78 -1.69 8.30 7.84
CA GLY A 78 -3.04 8.82 7.96
C GLY A 78 -3.24 10.17 7.28
N TYR A 79 -2.34 11.14 7.54
CA TYR A 79 -2.38 12.47 6.89
C TYR A 79 -2.22 12.36 5.38
N SER A 80 -1.24 11.59 4.91
CA SER A 80 -1.00 11.39 3.48
C SER A 80 -2.24 10.84 2.77
N ARG A 81 -2.85 9.78 3.34
CA ARG A 81 -4.01 9.15 2.73
C ARG A 81 -5.25 10.05 2.79
N SER A 82 -5.48 10.72 3.92
CA SER A 82 -6.57 11.68 4.08
C SER A 82 -6.47 12.83 3.09
N SER A 83 -5.28 13.40 2.88
CA SER A 83 -5.09 14.50 1.93
C SER A 83 -5.40 14.10 0.48
N ILE A 84 -5.03 12.88 0.07
CA ILE A 84 -5.38 12.36 -1.26
C ILE A 84 -6.90 12.26 -1.42
N LEU A 85 -7.59 11.69 -0.43
CA LEU A 85 -9.05 11.52 -0.47
C LEU A 85 -9.77 12.87 -0.42
N MET A 86 -9.30 13.81 0.41
CA MET A 86 -9.83 15.17 0.44
C MET A 86 -9.65 15.88 -0.90
N GLY A 87 -8.50 15.70 -1.56
CA GLY A 87 -8.27 16.23 -2.91
C GLY A 87 -9.27 15.69 -3.93
N VAL A 88 -9.54 14.38 -3.91
CA VAL A 88 -10.57 13.76 -4.77
C VAL A 88 -11.94 14.36 -4.45
N PHE A 89 -12.34 14.40 -3.18
CA PHE A 89 -13.62 14.98 -2.76
C PHE A 89 -13.79 16.43 -3.23
N THR A 90 -12.82 17.30 -2.92
CA THR A 90 -12.86 18.71 -3.31
C THR A 90 -12.91 18.86 -4.83
N SER A 91 -12.15 18.06 -5.58
CA SER A 91 -12.18 18.09 -7.05
C SER A 91 -13.52 17.65 -7.63
N SER A 92 -14.15 16.62 -7.05
CA SER A 92 -15.46 16.13 -7.49
C SER A 92 -16.56 17.14 -7.21
N VAL A 93 -16.58 17.74 -6.01
CA VAL A 93 -17.55 18.78 -5.64
C VAL A 93 -17.35 20.02 -6.52
N LEU A 94 -16.12 20.50 -6.66
CA LEU A 94 -15.81 21.66 -7.49
C LEU A 94 -16.18 21.42 -8.96
N GLY A 95 -15.84 20.24 -9.51
CA GLY A 95 -16.21 19.85 -10.87
C GLY A 95 -17.71 19.85 -11.08
N GLN A 96 -18.49 19.27 -10.15
CA GLN A 96 -19.96 19.26 -10.23
C GLN A 96 -20.55 20.67 -10.13
N LEU A 97 -20.02 21.51 -9.24
CA LEU A 97 -20.48 22.90 -9.08
C LEU A 97 -20.23 23.71 -10.35
N LEU A 98 -19.04 23.60 -10.93
CA LEU A 98 -18.68 24.31 -12.17
C LEU A 98 -19.52 23.86 -13.36
N LEU A 99 -19.82 22.56 -13.48
CA LEU A 99 -20.69 22.04 -14.54
C LEU A 99 -22.14 22.50 -14.36
N THR A 100 -22.68 22.35 -13.15
CA THR A 100 -24.13 22.50 -12.90
C THR A 100 -24.54 23.97 -12.77
N PHE A 101 -23.75 24.76 -12.03
CA PHE A 101 -24.12 26.15 -11.70
C PHE A 101 -23.42 27.17 -12.58
N ALA A 102 -22.17 26.93 -12.98
CA ALA A 102 -21.41 27.86 -13.81
C ALA A 102 -21.48 27.53 -15.32
N GLY A 103 -22.13 26.43 -15.70
CA GLY A 103 -22.29 26.01 -17.10
C GLY A 103 -20.95 25.77 -17.83
N VAL A 104 -19.87 25.51 -17.07
CA VAL A 104 -18.53 25.36 -17.63
C VAL A 104 -18.45 24.06 -18.42
N PRO A 105 -18.05 24.07 -19.70
CA PRO A 105 -18.00 22.85 -20.49
C PRO A 105 -16.90 21.90 -20.00
N PHE A 106 -17.07 20.59 -20.22
CA PHE A 106 -16.10 19.55 -19.83
C PHE A 106 -14.69 19.80 -20.36
N GLN A 107 -14.56 20.41 -21.54
CA GLN A 107 -13.26 20.75 -22.11
C GLN A 107 -12.49 21.75 -21.23
N THR A 108 -13.16 22.80 -20.75
CA THR A 108 -12.57 23.79 -19.83
C THR A 108 -12.18 23.16 -18.50
N LEU A 109 -12.99 22.25 -17.96
CA LEU A 109 -12.62 21.51 -16.75
C LEU A 109 -11.36 20.65 -16.92
N ASN A 110 -11.18 20.05 -18.09
CA ASN A 110 -9.96 19.29 -18.39
C ASN A 110 -8.73 20.21 -18.50
N TYR A 111 -8.86 21.42 -19.06
CA TYR A 111 -7.77 22.41 -19.02
C TYR A 111 -7.43 22.88 -17.61
N ILE A 112 -8.43 23.12 -16.76
CA ILE A 112 -8.21 23.47 -15.34
C ILE A 112 -7.46 22.33 -14.63
N SER A 113 -7.88 21.08 -14.86
CA SER A 113 -7.23 19.90 -14.28
C SER A 113 -5.77 19.77 -14.73
N LEU A 114 -5.50 19.99 -16.02
CA LEU A 114 -4.14 20.03 -16.57
C LEU A 114 -3.29 21.10 -15.89
N GLY A 115 -3.85 22.29 -15.63
CA GLY A 115 -3.19 23.36 -14.88
C GLY A 115 -2.76 22.93 -13.48
N PHE A 116 -3.64 22.27 -12.72
CA PHE A 116 -3.30 21.72 -11.40
C PHE A 116 -2.21 20.64 -11.45
N MET A 117 -2.16 19.84 -12.53
CA MET A 117 -1.13 18.81 -12.71
C MET A 117 0.25 19.42 -13.02
N ILE A 118 0.29 20.45 -13.87
CA ILE A 118 1.51 21.23 -14.13
C ILE A 118 2.00 21.90 -12.84
N PHE A 119 1.09 22.49 -12.06
CA PHE A 119 1.43 23.03 -10.75
C PHE A 119 1.99 21.95 -9.80
N GLY A 120 1.40 20.76 -9.79
CA GLY A 120 1.92 19.60 -9.05
C GLY A 120 3.33 19.17 -9.48
N LEU A 121 3.65 19.26 -10.77
CA LEU A 121 5.02 19.03 -11.28
C LEU A 121 5.99 20.08 -10.72
N ILE A 122 5.62 21.36 -10.74
CA ILE A 122 6.45 22.45 -10.19
C ILE A 122 6.73 22.20 -8.70
N LEU A 123 5.71 21.87 -7.90
CA LEU A 123 5.89 21.52 -6.49
C LEU A 123 6.83 20.31 -6.31
N THR A 124 6.72 19.30 -7.18
CA THR A 124 7.59 18.12 -7.16
C THR A 124 9.05 18.48 -7.44
N LEU A 125 9.31 19.44 -8.34
CA LEU A 125 10.65 19.95 -8.62
C LEU A 125 11.27 20.68 -7.42
N LEU A 126 10.44 21.33 -6.59
CA LEU A 126 10.88 22.01 -5.36
C LEU A 126 11.14 21.05 -4.19
N LEU A 127 10.70 19.78 -4.27
CA LEU A 127 10.92 18.81 -3.20
C LEU A 127 12.41 18.55 -2.92
N LYS A 128 12.75 18.46 -1.62
CA LYS A 128 14.11 18.17 -1.17
C LYS A 128 14.53 16.76 -1.59
N ARG A 129 15.73 16.64 -2.19
CA ARG A 129 16.34 15.34 -2.49
C ARG A 129 16.78 14.67 -1.19
N PRO A 130 16.34 13.43 -0.90
CA PRO A 130 16.80 12.70 0.27
C PRO A 130 18.29 12.37 0.09
N LYS A 131 19.11 12.70 1.10
CA LYS A 131 20.58 12.68 1.04
C LYS A 131 21.23 11.30 1.20
N ARG A 132 20.49 10.24 1.54
CA ARG A 132 21.04 8.90 1.75
C ARG A 132 20.60 7.94 0.65
N SER A 133 21.57 7.34 -0.04
CA SER A 133 21.34 6.36 -1.10
C SER A 133 21.23 4.94 -0.52
N LEU A 134 20.39 4.14 -1.17
CA LEU A 134 19.93 2.82 -0.74
C LEU A 134 20.96 1.68 -0.92
N PHE A 135 21.80 1.71 -1.95
CA PHE A 135 22.70 0.58 -2.23
C PHE A 135 24.10 0.96 -2.74
N PHE A 136 24.26 2.12 -3.40
CA PHE A 136 25.48 2.42 -4.14
C PHE A 136 26.62 3.06 -3.35
N ASN A 137 26.40 3.50 -2.11
CA ASN A 137 27.44 4.19 -1.34
C ASN A 137 28.03 3.38 -0.18
N LYS A 138 27.51 2.18 0.11
CA LYS A 138 28.16 1.27 1.07
C LYS A 138 29.38 0.58 0.42
N ASP A 139 29.31 0.26 -0.87
CA ASP A 139 30.42 -0.42 -1.57
C ASP A 139 31.52 0.54 -2.04
N PHE A 140 31.19 1.79 -2.42
CA PHE A 140 32.21 2.80 -2.70
C PHE A 140 32.98 3.24 -1.44
N SER A 141 32.32 3.29 -0.27
CA SER A 141 33.00 3.64 0.97
C SER A 141 33.88 2.51 1.52
N LYS A 142 33.62 1.25 1.16
CA LYS A 142 34.49 0.12 1.51
C LYS A 142 35.72 0.01 0.60
N HIS A 143 35.64 0.49 -0.63
CA HIS A 143 36.78 0.48 -1.57
C HIS A 143 37.73 1.69 -1.43
N VAL A 144 37.36 2.75 -0.70
CA VAL A 144 38.20 3.95 -0.55
C VAL A 144 38.96 3.98 0.79
N ASN A 145 38.52 3.26 1.82
CA ASN A 145 39.17 3.23 3.15
C ASN A 145 39.92 1.93 3.43
N GLY A 146 40.79 1.53 2.50
CA GLY A 146 41.66 0.36 2.65
C GLY A 146 43.01 0.55 1.93
N GLY A 147 43.89 1.36 2.52
CA GLY A 147 45.35 1.20 2.56
C GLY A 147 46.17 1.00 1.27
N HIS A 148 46.91 2.07 0.93
CA HIS A 148 48.25 2.15 0.31
C HIS A 148 48.46 1.86 -1.21
N PRO A 149 49.04 2.82 -1.96
CA PRO A 149 49.52 2.61 -3.33
C PRO A 149 50.96 2.08 -3.31
N SER A 150 51.27 1.14 -4.20
CA SER A 150 52.62 0.99 -4.73
C SER A 150 52.54 0.56 -6.19
N GLU A 151 53.05 1.43 -7.03
CA GLU A 151 53.35 1.22 -8.44
C GLU A 151 54.27 0.00 -8.63
N LEU A 152 53.90 -0.93 -9.52
CA LEU A 152 54.83 -1.46 -10.53
C LEU A 152 54.07 -2.12 -11.70
N GLN A 153 53.88 -1.31 -12.74
CA GLN A 153 53.94 -1.63 -14.17
C GLN A 153 53.63 -3.06 -14.70
N LYS A 154 52.55 -3.07 -15.50
CA LYS A 154 52.49 -3.34 -16.96
C LYS A 154 52.63 -4.78 -17.50
N MET A 155 51.67 -5.02 -18.39
CA MET A 155 51.68 -5.87 -19.58
C MET A 155 51.34 -7.34 -19.40
N THR A 156 50.06 -7.66 -19.61
CA THR A 156 49.67 -8.50 -20.76
C THR A 156 48.18 -8.36 -21.09
N SER A 157 47.94 -7.75 -22.26
CA SER A 157 47.03 -8.23 -23.31
C SER A 157 45.64 -8.71 -22.88
N GLU A 158 44.61 -7.90 -23.09
CA GLU A 158 43.76 -7.90 -24.29
C GLU A 158 42.43 -8.63 -24.06
N THR A 159 41.38 -7.98 -24.56
CA THR A 159 40.07 -8.55 -24.88
C THR A 159 39.17 -8.95 -23.72
N ARG A 160 38.30 -8.02 -23.31
CA ARG A 160 36.87 -8.32 -23.11
C ARG A 160 36.00 -7.09 -23.34
N LYS A 161 35.60 -6.93 -24.61
CA LYS A 161 34.39 -6.19 -24.98
C LYS A 161 33.17 -6.96 -24.43
N GLY A 162 32.22 -6.20 -23.88
CA GLY A 162 30.79 -6.54 -23.86
C GLY A 162 30.35 -7.65 -22.91
N GLY A 163 29.59 -7.29 -21.86
CA GLY A 163 28.86 -8.29 -21.07
C GLY A 163 28.49 -7.93 -19.63
N LEU A 164 28.66 -6.69 -19.16
CA LEU A 164 28.47 -6.37 -17.74
C LEU A 164 27.01 -6.11 -17.31
N CYS A 165 26.05 -6.00 -18.23
CA CYS A 165 24.68 -5.56 -17.91
C CYS A 165 23.68 -6.68 -17.57
N SER A 166 23.86 -7.95 -17.99
CA SER A 166 22.87 -9.00 -17.69
C SER A 166 23.09 -9.61 -16.29
N GLY A 167 24.33 -9.95 -15.94
CA GLY A 167 24.65 -10.57 -14.65
C GLY A 167 24.41 -9.67 -13.44
N TRP A 168 24.59 -8.35 -13.59
CA TRP A 168 24.32 -7.39 -12.52
C TRP A 168 22.82 -7.26 -12.23
N ARG A 169 21.97 -7.32 -13.26
CA ARG A 169 20.51 -7.23 -13.12
C ARG A 169 19.95 -8.48 -12.45
N GLU A 170 20.46 -9.65 -12.81
CA GLU A 170 20.11 -10.93 -12.17
C GLU A 170 20.54 -10.95 -10.70
N PHE A 171 21.75 -10.49 -10.37
CA PHE A 171 22.21 -10.45 -8.99
C PHE A 171 21.39 -9.51 -8.10
N VAL A 172 21.00 -8.33 -8.62
CA VAL A 172 20.14 -7.37 -7.89
C VAL A 172 18.73 -7.92 -7.68
N ILE A 173 18.10 -8.49 -8.72
CA ILE A 173 16.74 -9.06 -8.62
C ILE A 173 16.72 -10.25 -7.67
N VAL A 174 17.70 -11.17 -7.77
CA VAL A 174 17.80 -12.34 -6.88
C VAL A 174 18.06 -11.91 -5.44
N ARG A 175 18.89 -10.89 -5.21
CA ARG A 175 19.14 -10.34 -3.88
C ARG A 175 17.88 -9.67 -3.29
N MET A 176 17.18 -8.87 -4.09
CA MET A 176 15.91 -8.24 -3.70
C MET A 176 14.84 -9.29 -3.37
N LEU A 177 14.68 -10.33 -4.19
CA LEU A 177 13.73 -11.42 -3.93
C LEU A 177 14.09 -12.21 -2.67
N ARG A 178 15.38 -12.40 -2.38
CA ARG A 178 15.86 -13.01 -1.13
C ARG A 178 15.54 -12.13 0.08
N GLU A 179 15.80 -10.83 0.00
CA GLU A 179 15.47 -9.87 1.06
C GLU A 179 13.95 -9.77 1.30
N VAL A 180 13.13 -9.81 0.24
CA VAL A 180 11.67 -9.91 0.34
C VAL A 180 11.25 -11.21 1.02
N LYS A 181 11.83 -12.35 0.65
CA LYS A 181 11.54 -13.66 1.26
C LYS A 181 11.86 -13.68 2.75
N GLU A 182 13.01 -13.15 3.15
CA GLU A 182 13.38 -13.04 4.57
C GLU A 182 12.47 -12.04 5.30
N THR A 183 12.04 -10.97 4.63
CA THR A 183 11.07 -10.01 5.17
C THR A 183 9.71 -10.65 5.43
N PHE A 184 9.22 -11.53 4.55
CA PHE A 184 7.96 -12.26 4.74
C PHE A 184 8.01 -13.27 5.89
N ARG A 185 9.18 -13.58 6.45
CA ARG A 185 9.31 -14.37 7.69
C ARG A 185 9.00 -13.57 8.95
N HIS A 186 8.96 -12.24 8.89
CA HIS A 186 8.54 -11.43 10.04
C HIS A 186 7.05 -11.57 10.31
N SER A 187 6.71 -12.06 11.51
CA SER A 187 5.33 -12.37 11.92
C SER A 187 4.38 -11.18 11.84
N GLN A 188 4.86 -9.95 12.05
CA GLN A 188 4.01 -8.74 12.02
C GLN A 188 3.77 -8.21 10.60
N LEU A 189 4.71 -8.41 9.68
CA LEU A 189 4.59 -7.90 8.31
C LEU A 189 3.67 -8.76 7.45
N ARG A 190 3.73 -10.08 7.64
CA ARG A 190 2.96 -11.07 6.87
C ARG A 190 1.45 -10.77 6.80
N PRO A 191 0.70 -10.57 7.90
CA PRO A 191 -0.75 -10.33 7.84
C PRO A 191 -1.10 -9.07 7.04
N TRP A 192 -0.36 -7.98 7.22
CA TRP A 192 -0.60 -6.72 6.50
C TRP A 192 -0.22 -6.78 5.03
N SER A 193 0.83 -7.52 4.71
CA SER A 193 1.27 -7.75 3.32
C SER A 193 0.26 -8.60 2.55
N LEU A 194 -0.22 -9.71 3.15
CA LEU A 194 -1.26 -10.54 2.55
C LEU A 194 -2.58 -9.79 2.44
N TRP A 195 -2.96 -9.04 3.48
CA TRP A 195 -4.14 -8.19 3.44
C TRP A 195 -4.05 -7.18 2.29
N TRP A 196 -2.91 -6.50 2.10
CA TRP A 196 -2.72 -5.59 0.99
C TRP A 196 -2.95 -6.28 -0.36
N ILE A 197 -2.36 -7.45 -0.57
CA ILE A 197 -2.48 -8.18 -1.83
C ILE A 197 -3.94 -8.58 -2.10
N PHE A 198 -4.53 -9.34 -1.18
CA PHE A 198 -5.83 -9.97 -1.38
C PHE A 198 -6.99 -8.96 -1.26
N ASN A 199 -6.95 -8.10 -0.26
CA ASN A 199 -8.05 -7.16 -0.01
C ASN A 199 -8.04 -6.02 -1.05
N SER A 200 -6.87 -5.54 -1.51
CA SER A 200 -6.82 -4.56 -2.62
C SER A 200 -7.39 -5.14 -3.91
N ALA A 201 -7.10 -6.41 -4.22
CA ALA A 201 -7.65 -7.05 -5.42
C ALA A 201 -9.19 -7.06 -5.39
N GLY A 202 -9.79 -7.53 -4.29
CA GLY A 202 -11.24 -7.55 -4.11
C GLY A 202 -11.87 -6.15 -4.06
N TYR A 203 -11.21 -5.19 -3.42
CA TYR A 203 -11.67 -3.80 -3.37
C TYR A 203 -11.76 -3.17 -4.76
N TYR A 204 -10.75 -3.35 -5.60
CA TYR A 204 -10.76 -2.79 -6.96
C TYR A 204 -11.77 -3.52 -7.86
N LEU A 205 -11.93 -4.83 -7.73
CA LEU A 205 -12.97 -5.57 -8.44
C LEU A 205 -14.36 -5.03 -8.11
N MET A 206 -14.67 -4.80 -6.83
CA MET A 206 -15.92 -4.15 -6.43
C MET A 206 -16.05 -2.76 -7.10
N LEU A 207 -15.02 -1.90 -6.99
CA LEU A 207 -15.08 -0.55 -7.54
C LEU A 207 -15.32 -0.50 -9.05
N TYR A 208 -14.74 -1.42 -9.81
CA TYR A 208 -14.88 -1.43 -11.28
C TYR A 208 -16.29 -1.81 -11.73
N TYR A 209 -17.00 -2.64 -10.96
CA TYR A 209 -18.30 -3.19 -11.37
C TYR A 209 -19.49 -2.64 -10.58
N VAL A 210 -19.29 -1.84 -9.53
CA VAL A 210 -20.39 -1.31 -8.69
C VAL A 210 -21.35 -0.40 -9.46
N GLN A 211 -20.86 0.40 -10.41
CA GLN A 211 -21.74 1.27 -11.21
C GLN A 211 -22.65 0.46 -12.13
N ILE A 212 -22.18 -0.70 -12.61
CA ILE A 212 -22.99 -1.64 -13.40
C ILE A 212 -24.07 -2.25 -12.50
N LEU A 213 -23.71 -2.65 -11.26
CA LEU A 213 -24.68 -3.16 -10.29
C LEU A 213 -25.76 -2.12 -9.96
N TRP A 214 -25.38 -0.85 -9.77
CA TRP A 214 -26.35 0.22 -9.52
C TRP A 214 -27.31 0.43 -10.68
N ASN A 215 -26.84 0.29 -11.93
CA ASN A 215 -27.70 0.42 -13.10
C ASN A 215 -28.69 -0.74 -13.25
N GLU A 216 -28.35 -1.95 -12.79
CA GLU A 216 -29.29 -3.09 -12.73
C GLU A 216 -30.34 -2.88 -11.62
N ILE A 217 -29.94 -2.35 -10.45
CA ILE A 217 -30.86 -2.10 -9.33
C ILE A 217 -31.79 -0.91 -9.61
N TYR A 218 -31.26 0.15 -10.25
CA TYR A 218 -32.00 1.38 -10.54
C TYR A 218 -31.60 1.93 -11.92
N PRO A 219 -32.30 1.49 -12.99
CA PRO A 219 -31.97 1.87 -14.36
C PRO A 219 -31.96 3.37 -14.58
N THR A 220 -30.89 3.86 -15.19
CA THR A 220 -30.66 5.30 -15.43
C THR A 220 -31.59 5.91 -16.49
N ILE A 221 -32.18 5.07 -17.35
CA ILE A 221 -33.07 5.50 -18.46
C ILE A 221 -34.38 6.10 -17.92
N ASP A 222 -34.93 5.53 -16.85
CA ASP A 222 -36.23 5.92 -16.32
C ASP A 222 -36.16 7.06 -15.29
N ASN A 223 -34.96 7.37 -14.77
CA ASN A 223 -34.81 8.21 -13.59
C ASN A 223 -33.74 9.30 -13.74
N ARG A 224 -34.18 10.55 -13.89
CA ARG A 224 -33.30 11.75 -13.93
C ARG A 224 -32.55 12.06 -12.61
N LYS A 225 -32.81 11.33 -11.52
CA LYS A 225 -32.22 11.56 -10.17
C LYS A 225 -31.22 10.47 -9.78
N VAL A 226 -30.17 10.29 -10.58
CA VAL A 226 -29.07 9.36 -10.27
C VAL A 226 -28.03 10.07 -9.41
N TYR A 227 -27.83 9.60 -8.18
CA TYR A 227 -26.91 10.21 -7.20
C TYR A 227 -25.52 9.55 -7.14
N ASN A 228 -25.16 8.71 -8.11
CA ASN A 228 -23.89 7.96 -8.16
C ASN A 228 -22.68 8.84 -7.84
N GLY A 229 -22.56 10.01 -8.48
CA GLY A 229 -21.46 10.94 -8.24
C GLY A 229 -21.44 11.53 -6.82
N ALA A 230 -22.62 11.81 -6.25
CA ALA A 230 -22.72 12.30 -4.87
C ALA A 230 -22.33 11.19 -3.87
N VAL A 231 -22.73 9.95 -4.13
CA VAL A 231 -22.36 8.78 -3.31
C VAL A 231 -20.85 8.53 -3.37
N ASP A 232 -20.25 8.69 -4.54
CA ASP A 232 -18.79 8.63 -4.70
C ASP A 232 -18.07 9.75 -3.92
N ALA A 233 -18.62 10.96 -3.89
CA ALA A 233 -18.08 12.05 -3.10
C ALA A 233 -18.20 11.79 -1.58
N VAL A 234 -19.39 11.38 -1.10
CA VAL A 234 -19.63 11.05 0.31
C VAL A 234 -18.74 9.90 0.77
N SER A 235 -18.63 8.84 -0.02
CA SER A 235 -17.75 7.70 0.30
C SER A 235 -16.27 8.09 0.32
N THR A 236 -15.86 9.05 -0.51
CA THR A 236 -14.51 9.60 -0.50
C THR A 236 -14.24 10.43 0.75
N LEU A 237 -15.19 11.28 1.16
CA LEU A 237 -15.09 12.10 2.38
C LEU A 237 -15.04 11.22 3.63
N LEU A 238 -15.92 10.23 3.75
CA LEU A 238 -15.91 9.30 4.88
C LEU A 238 -14.63 8.45 4.89
N GLY A 239 -14.12 8.08 3.71
CA GLY A 239 -12.81 7.47 3.55
C GLY A 239 -11.67 8.36 4.08
N ALA A 240 -11.72 9.68 3.84
CA ALA A 240 -10.72 10.62 4.36
C ALA A 240 -10.76 10.69 5.89
N ILE A 241 -11.96 10.83 6.47
CA ILE A 241 -12.17 10.90 7.92
C ILE A 241 -11.64 9.62 8.58
N THR A 242 -12.05 8.45 8.09
CA THR A 242 -11.62 7.16 8.64
C THR A 242 -10.12 6.93 8.48
N SER A 243 -9.53 7.32 7.35
CA SER A 243 -8.07 7.27 7.14
C SER A 243 -7.31 8.17 8.12
N PHE A 244 -7.84 9.36 8.41
CA PHE A 244 -7.27 10.27 9.38
C PHE A 244 -7.35 9.68 10.80
N SER A 245 -8.52 9.18 11.20
CA SER A 245 -8.74 8.52 12.51
C SER A 245 -7.78 7.35 12.74
N ALA A 246 -7.54 6.54 11.69
CA ALA A 246 -6.60 5.43 11.75
C ALA A 246 -5.17 5.84 12.15
N GLY A 247 -4.77 7.09 11.84
CA GLY A 247 -3.49 7.69 12.22
C GLY A 247 -3.28 7.88 13.73
N TYR A 248 -4.35 7.84 14.52
CA TYR A 248 -4.32 8.09 15.97
C TYR A 248 -4.58 6.85 16.83
N LEU A 249 -4.88 5.70 16.23
CA LEU A 249 -5.22 4.48 16.95
C LEU A 249 -4.00 3.83 17.61
N LYS A 250 -4.02 3.73 18.94
CA LYS A 250 -2.98 3.05 19.72
C LYS A 250 -3.43 1.63 20.04
N ILE A 251 -3.09 0.67 19.18
CA ILE A 251 -3.41 -0.75 19.37
C ILE A 251 -2.10 -1.55 19.42
N ARG A 252 -2.09 -2.63 20.22
CA ARG A 252 -1.01 -3.63 20.20
C ARG A 252 -1.14 -4.51 18.96
N TRP A 253 -0.68 -3.98 17.83
CA TRP A 253 -0.86 -4.60 16.52
C TRP A 253 -0.24 -5.98 16.38
N SER A 254 0.74 -6.36 17.22
CA SER A 254 1.31 -7.70 17.27
C SER A 254 0.33 -8.81 17.67
N LEU A 255 -0.73 -8.48 18.41
CA LEU A 255 -1.74 -9.42 18.90
C LEU A 255 -3.08 -9.27 18.17
N TRP A 256 -3.40 -8.04 17.78
CA TRP A 256 -4.74 -7.68 17.29
C TRP A 256 -4.81 -7.50 15.77
N SER A 257 -3.70 -7.61 15.02
CA SER A 257 -3.70 -7.42 13.57
C SER A 257 -4.68 -8.34 12.86
N GLU A 258 -4.57 -9.64 13.08
CA GLU A 258 -5.36 -10.68 12.42
C GLU A 258 -6.84 -10.55 12.79
N LEU A 259 -7.14 -10.19 14.04
CA LEU A 259 -8.53 -9.99 14.46
C LEU A 259 -9.15 -8.77 13.79
N VAL A 260 -8.46 -7.63 13.80
CA VAL A 260 -8.98 -6.40 13.17
C VAL A 260 -9.15 -6.59 11.67
N ILE A 261 -8.16 -7.19 11.00
CA ILE A 261 -8.23 -7.52 9.58
C ILE A 261 -9.41 -8.48 9.32
N GLY A 262 -9.54 -9.54 10.12
CA GLY A 262 -10.61 -10.53 9.97
C GLY A 262 -12.01 -9.94 10.16
N LEU A 263 -12.21 -9.13 11.20
CA LEU A 263 -13.50 -8.48 11.48
C LEU A 263 -13.89 -7.48 10.39
N VAL A 264 -12.96 -6.65 9.93
CA VAL A 264 -13.24 -5.70 8.85
C VAL A 264 -13.49 -6.43 7.53
N THR A 265 -12.75 -7.51 7.24
CA THR A 265 -12.97 -8.33 6.04
C THR A 265 -14.32 -9.06 6.10
N ALA A 266 -14.76 -9.51 7.29
CA ALA A 266 -16.07 -10.09 7.50
C ALA A 266 -17.20 -9.07 7.29
N LEU A 267 -17.02 -7.85 7.81
CA LEU A 267 -17.94 -6.73 7.55
C LEU A 267 -18.03 -6.45 6.05
N GLN A 268 -16.90 -6.39 5.34
CA GLN A 268 -16.86 -6.20 3.89
C GLN A 268 -17.60 -7.31 3.14
N ALA A 269 -17.46 -8.57 3.55
CA ALA A 269 -18.25 -9.68 2.99
C ALA A 269 -19.76 -9.45 3.21
N GLY A 270 -20.17 -9.12 4.45
CA GLY A 270 -21.58 -8.82 4.77
C GLY A 270 -22.15 -7.67 3.93
N LEU A 271 -21.36 -6.63 3.68
CA LEU A 271 -21.76 -5.51 2.84
C LEU A 271 -21.88 -5.90 1.35
N LEU A 272 -21.01 -6.78 0.84
CA LEU A 272 -21.09 -7.26 -0.55
C LEU A 272 -22.35 -8.07 -0.80
N ILE A 273 -22.72 -8.99 0.10
CA ILE A 273 -23.97 -9.74 -0.05
C ILE A 273 -25.18 -8.82 0.08
N LEU A 274 -25.16 -7.85 1.01
CA LEU A 274 -26.23 -6.85 1.15
C LEU A 274 -26.41 -6.02 -0.13
N MET A 275 -25.32 -5.56 -0.75
CA MET A 275 -25.35 -4.85 -2.03
C MET A 275 -25.91 -5.71 -3.17
N ASN A 276 -25.63 -7.02 -3.14
CA ASN A 276 -26.08 -7.94 -4.18
C ASN A 276 -27.57 -8.31 -4.07
N THR A 277 -28.13 -8.37 -2.86
CA THR A 277 -29.51 -8.84 -2.62
C THR A 277 -30.53 -7.72 -2.44
N THR A 278 -30.09 -6.48 -2.22
CA THR A 278 -31.00 -5.36 -2.02
C THR A 278 -31.66 -4.92 -3.32
N SER A 279 -32.96 -4.62 -3.27
CA SER A 279 -33.68 -3.91 -4.33
C SER A 279 -33.70 -2.40 -4.13
N SER A 280 -33.26 -1.90 -2.96
CA SER A 280 -33.19 -0.48 -2.66
C SER A 280 -31.82 0.09 -2.98
N ILE A 281 -31.78 1.07 -3.89
CA ILE A 281 -30.54 1.77 -4.27
C ILE A 281 -29.92 2.52 -3.08
N TRP A 282 -30.72 3.07 -2.17
CA TRP A 282 -30.23 3.78 -0.98
C TRP A 282 -29.49 2.85 -0.03
N VAL A 283 -30.00 1.63 0.17
CA VAL A 283 -29.31 0.58 0.96
C VAL A 283 -28.02 0.17 0.26
N CYS A 284 -28.04 0.02 -1.06
CA CYS A 284 -26.84 -0.31 -1.85
C CYS A 284 -25.77 0.81 -1.74
N TYR A 285 -26.17 2.07 -1.83
CA TYR A 285 -25.28 3.23 -1.64
C TYR A 285 -24.69 3.28 -0.24
N ALA A 286 -25.51 3.09 0.80
CA ALA A 286 -25.02 3.06 2.18
C ALA A 286 -24.01 1.92 2.37
N ALA A 287 -24.31 0.73 1.87
CA ALA A 287 -23.42 -0.42 1.94
C ALA A 287 -22.10 -0.19 1.20
N TYR A 288 -22.15 0.41 0.00
CA TYR A 288 -20.97 0.82 -0.76
C TYR A 288 -20.10 1.83 0.00
N VAL A 289 -20.71 2.88 0.57
CA VAL A 289 -20.03 3.92 1.36
C VAL A 289 -19.30 3.28 2.54
N LEU A 290 -19.95 2.37 3.27
CA LEU A 290 -19.37 1.66 4.40
C LEU A 290 -18.24 0.70 3.97
N PHE A 291 -18.44 -0.04 2.87
CA PHE A 291 -17.42 -0.94 2.34
C PHE A 291 -16.16 -0.16 1.99
N ARG A 292 -16.31 0.93 1.23
CA ARG A 292 -15.21 1.77 0.80
C ARG A 292 -14.50 2.39 1.99
N SER A 293 -15.24 2.90 2.97
CA SER A 293 -14.67 3.52 4.17
C SER A 293 -13.92 2.53 5.05
N SER A 294 -14.43 1.31 5.22
CA SER A 294 -13.77 0.25 5.98
C SER A 294 -12.42 -0.16 5.37
N TYR A 295 -12.32 -0.20 4.04
CA TYR A 295 -11.05 -0.41 3.34
C TYR A 295 -10.09 0.77 3.56
N GLN A 296 -10.57 2.00 3.36
CA GLN A 296 -9.73 3.20 3.52
C GLN A 296 -9.19 3.36 4.95
N PHE A 297 -9.95 2.94 5.96
CA PHE A 297 -9.50 2.90 7.34
C PHE A 297 -8.27 2.00 7.55
N LEU A 298 -8.25 0.81 6.94
CA LEU A 298 -7.14 -0.14 7.10
C LEU A 298 -5.90 0.24 6.30
N VAL A 299 -6.05 0.97 5.19
CA VAL A 299 -4.91 1.33 4.31
C VAL A 299 -3.78 2.05 5.08
N PRO A 300 -4.01 3.16 5.81
CA PRO A 300 -2.95 3.82 6.58
C PRO A 300 -2.30 2.92 7.64
N ILE A 301 -3.08 2.02 8.25
CA ILE A 301 -2.57 1.08 9.26
C ILE A 301 -1.63 0.08 8.58
N ALA A 302 -2.04 -0.49 7.44
CA ALA A 302 -1.21 -1.40 6.66
C ALA A 302 0.09 -0.71 6.21
N ILE A 303 -0.02 0.52 5.72
CA ILE A 303 1.15 1.31 5.32
C ILE A 303 2.11 1.48 6.50
N PHE A 304 1.59 1.90 7.66
CA PHE A 304 2.40 2.06 8.86
C PHE A 304 3.06 0.75 9.31
N GLN A 305 2.30 -0.35 9.36
CA GLN A 305 2.76 -1.64 9.85
C GLN A 305 3.84 -2.26 8.95
N ILE A 306 3.65 -2.14 7.64
CA ILE A 306 4.64 -2.57 6.65
C ILE A 306 5.89 -1.67 6.79
N ALA A 307 5.72 -0.36 6.86
CA ALA A 307 6.85 0.58 6.94
C ALA A 307 7.64 0.49 8.26
N SER A 308 6.98 0.17 9.39
CA SER A 308 7.62 0.05 10.70
C SER A 308 8.33 -1.29 10.90
N SER A 309 7.86 -2.35 10.22
CA SER A 309 8.48 -3.68 10.24
C SER A 309 9.66 -3.81 9.28
N LEU A 310 9.92 -2.79 8.47
CA LEU A 310 10.93 -2.77 7.43
C LEU A 310 12.06 -1.81 7.75
N SER A 311 13.25 -2.12 7.22
CA SER A 311 14.26 -1.09 7.06
C SER A 311 13.69 0.00 6.14
N LYS A 312 14.13 1.26 6.33
CA LYS A 312 13.82 2.35 5.40
C LYS A 312 14.21 2.01 3.95
N GLU A 313 15.12 1.05 3.80
CA GLU A 313 15.71 0.62 2.55
C GLU A 313 14.78 -0.31 1.72
N LEU A 314 13.85 -1.04 2.35
CA LEU A 314 13.01 -2.05 1.68
C LEU A 314 11.53 -1.66 1.57
N CYS A 315 11.18 -0.47 2.05
CA CYS A 315 9.80 -0.01 2.15
C CYS A 315 9.14 0.12 0.77
N ALA A 316 9.82 0.76 -0.20
CA ALA A 316 9.33 0.83 -1.58
C ALA A 316 9.22 -0.55 -2.22
N LEU A 317 10.22 -1.41 -1.96
CA LEU A 317 10.30 -2.76 -2.48
C LEU A 317 9.05 -3.59 -2.13
N VAL A 318 8.69 -3.63 -0.85
CA VAL A 318 7.55 -4.42 -0.39
C VAL A 318 6.21 -3.84 -0.85
N PHE A 319 6.03 -2.51 -0.82
CA PHE A 319 4.78 -1.92 -1.34
C PHE A 319 4.60 -2.18 -2.83
N GLY A 320 5.67 -2.14 -3.62
CA GLY A 320 5.63 -2.41 -5.05
C GLY A 320 5.30 -3.87 -5.34
N VAL A 321 5.96 -4.82 -4.66
CA VAL A 321 5.68 -6.26 -4.81
C VAL A 321 4.24 -6.60 -4.40
N ASN A 322 3.76 -6.06 -3.28
CA ASN A 322 2.38 -6.29 -2.85
C ASN A 322 1.37 -5.73 -3.85
N THR A 323 1.62 -4.53 -4.37
CA THR A 323 0.76 -3.92 -5.38
C THR A 323 0.82 -4.72 -6.69
N PHE A 324 1.99 -5.22 -7.10
CA PHE A 324 2.15 -6.07 -8.27
C PHE A 324 1.30 -7.34 -8.17
N PHE A 325 1.42 -8.08 -7.07
CA PHE A 325 0.62 -9.29 -6.85
C PHE A 325 -0.88 -9.00 -6.74
N ALA A 326 -1.27 -7.90 -6.07
CA ALA A 326 -2.67 -7.47 -6.03
C ALA A 326 -3.23 -7.23 -7.45
N THR A 327 -2.41 -6.62 -8.31
CA THR A 327 -2.82 -6.29 -9.67
C THR A 327 -2.90 -7.55 -10.53
N ILE A 328 -1.92 -8.47 -10.45
CA ILE A 328 -2.01 -9.79 -11.09
C ILE A 328 -3.29 -10.51 -10.67
N LEU A 329 -3.54 -10.61 -9.37
CA LEU A 329 -4.68 -11.35 -8.83
C LEU A 329 -6.00 -10.80 -9.34
N LYS A 330 -6.21 -9.47 -9.27
CA LYS A 330 -7.46 -8.89 -9.79
C LYS A 330 -7.60 -9.08 -11.30
N THR A 331 -6.52 -9.02 -12.07
CA THR A 331 -6.58 -9.25 -13.53
C THR A 331 -6.92 -10.70 -13.86
N ILE A 332 -6.35 -11.67 -13.15
CA ILE A 332 -6.73 -13.08 -13.30
C ILE A 332 -8.23 -13.25 -13.02
N ILE A 333 -8.71 -12.69 -11.90
CA ILE A 333 -10.13 -12.78 -11.55
C ILE A 333 -10.99 -12.12 -12.64
N THR A 334 -10.66 -10.90 -13.08
CA THR A 334 -11.39 -10.19 -14.14
C THR A 334 -11.46 -10.99 -15.44
N ILE A 335 -10.35 -11.58 -15.89
CA ILE A 335 -10.31 -12.39 -17.12
C ILE A 335 -11.20 -13.62 -16.98
N ILE A 336 -11.18 -14.29 -15.82
CA ILE A 336 -11.96 -15.50 -15.60
C ILE A 336 -13.46 -15.18 -15.51
N ILE A 337 -13.86 -14.18 -14.73
CA ILE A 337 -15.28 -14.01 -14.37
C ILE A 337 -16.03 -12.98 -15.21
N ALA A 338 -15.36 -11.92 -15.67
CA ALA A 338 -16.03 -10.76 -16.24
C ALA A 338 -15.75 -10.55 -17.72
N ASP A 339 -14.61 -11.01 -18.22
CA ASP A 339 -14.27 -10.93 -19.64
C ASP A 339 -15.15 -11.87 -20.48
N LYS A 340 -15.47 -11.44 -21.70
CA LYS A 340 -16.25 -12.23 -22.67
C LYS A 340 -15.56 -13.53 -23.08
N ARG A 341 -14.22 -13.59 -22.98
CA ARG A 341 -13.41 -14.79 -23.25
C ARG A 341 -13.39 -15.76 -22.07
N GLY A 342 -13.77 -15.31 -20.89
CA GLY A 342 -13.91 -16.13 -19.69
C GLY A 342 -15.34 -16.64 -19.55
N LEU A 343 -15.88 -16.55 -18.33
CA LEU A 343 -17.23 -16.97 -17.99
C LEU A 343 -18.31 -15.93 -18.33
N ALA A 344 -17.92 -14.67 -18.55
CA ALA A 344 -18.82 -13.56 -18.84
C ALA A 344 -20.03 -13.47 -17.88
N LEU A 345 -19.79 -13.65 -16.58
CA LEU A 345 -20.85 -13.71 -15.57
C LEU A 345 -21.62 -12.39 -15.47
N SER A 346 -22.91 -12.47 -15.17
CA SER A 346 -23.73 -11.30 -14.83
C SER A 346 -23.18 -10.59 -13.59
N VAL A 347 -23.45 -9.29 -13.45
CA VAL A 347 -22.90 -8.49 -12.34
C VAL A 347 -23.29 -9.05 -10.96
N HIS A 348 -24.51 -9.58 -10.81
CA HIS A 348 -24.93 -10.21 -9.56
C HIS A 348 -24.12 -11.47 -9.21
N LEU A 349 -23.80 -12.30 -10.22
CA LEU A 349 -22.94 -13.48 -10.01
C LEU A 349 -21.49 -13.05 -9.71
N GLN A 350 -20.99 -11.99 -10.33
CA GLN A 350 -19.68 -11.44 -9.97
C GLN A 350 -19.64 -10.97 -8.51
N PHE A 351 -20.66 -10.24 -8.04
CA PHE A 351 -20.75 -9.80 -6.65
C PHE A 351 -20.91 -10.97 -5.67
N TYR A 352 -21.59 -12.04 -6.06
CA TYR A 352 -21.63 -13.27 -5.27
C TYR A 352 -20.24 -13.93 -5.17
N VAL A 353 -19.47 -13.98 -6.26
CA VAL A 353 -18.07 -14.46 -6.25
C VAL A 353 -17.21 -13.58 -5.33
N TYR A 354 -17.37 -12.25 -5.39
CA TYR A 354 -16.66 -11.34 -4.49
C TYR A 354 -17.03 -11.58 -3.02
N PHE A 355 -18.32 -11.81 -2.72
CA PHE A 355 -18.77 -12.17 -1.37
C PHE A 355 -18.10 -13.45 -0.87
N VAL A 356 -18.10 -14.53 -1.67
CA VAL A 356 -17.45 -15.80 -1.33
C VAL A 356 -15.95 -15.59 -1.11
N TYR A 357 -15.30 -14.82 -1.99
CA TYR A 357 -13.89 -14.47 -1.87
C TYR A 357 -13.57 -13.75 -0.55
N PHE A 358 -14.32 -12.71 -0.19
CA PHE A 358 -14.12 -11.99 1.08
C PHE A 358 -14.47 -12.84 2.30
N THR A 359 -15.46 -13.72 2.20
CA THR A 359 -15.84 -14.65 3.28
C THR A 359 -14.71 -15.64 3.57
N LEU A 360 -14.11 -16.24 2.53
CA LEU A 360 -12.96 -17.13 2.68
C LEU A 360 -11.77 -16.41 3.34
N LEU A 361 -11.47 -15.18 2.91
CA LEU A 361 -10.43 -14.37 3.55
C LEU A 361 -10.75 -14.09 5.03
N ALA A 362 -12.00 -13.73 5.34
CA ALA A 362 -12.42 -13.46 6.71
C ALA A 362 -12.25 -14.69 7.60
N VAL A 363 -12.66 -15.87 7.15
CA VAL A 363 -12.48 -17.15 7.88
C VAL A 363 -11.01 -17.42 8.14
N VAL A 364 -10.14 -17.23 7.14
CA VAL A 364 -8.69 -17.44 7.29
C VAL A 364 -8.09 -16.47 8.32
N TYR A 365 -8.41 -15.19 8.26
CA TYR A 365 -7.88 -14.20 9.21
C TYR A 365 -8.42 -14.38 10.62
N LEU A 366 -9.70 -14.70 10.79
CA LEU A 366 -10.30 -14.97 12.10
C LEU A 366 -9.75 -16.26 12.71
N GLY A 367 -9.57 -17.32 11.91
CA GLY A 367 -8.89 -18.54 12.36
C GLY A 367 -7.46 -18.28 12.81
N ALA A 368 -6.70 -17.49 12.04
CA ALA A 368 -5.36 -17.05 12.43
C ALA A 368 -5.37 -16.21 13.72
N ALA A 369 -6.36 -15.33 13.91
CA ALA A 369 -6.52 -14.55 15.13
C ALA A 369 -6.76 -15.43 16.35
N VAL A 370 -7.65 -16.42 16.25
CA VAL A 370 -7.91 -17.39 17.33
C VAL A 370 -6.63 -18.14 17.69
N TRP A 371 -5.84 -18.58 16.71
CA TRP A 371 -4.56 -19.23 16.94
C TRP A 371 -3.56 -18.34 17.67
N VAL A 372 -3.37 -17.10 17.21
CA VAL A 372 -2.43 -16.14 17.80
C VAL A 372 -2.82 -15.79 19.24
N ILE A 373 -4.11 -15.54 19.49
CA ILE A 373 -4.64 -15.25 20.84
C ILE A 373 -4.53 -16.48 21.75
N GLY A 374 -4.83 -17.68 21.23
CA GLY A 374 -4.70 -18.93 21.96
C GLY A 374 -3.26 -19.22 22.39
N LYS A 375 -2.30 -19.06 21.47
CA LYS A 375 -0.87 -19.18 21.76
C LYS A 375 -0.42 -18.18 22.83
N TYR A 376 -0.83 -16.92 22.70
CA TYR A 376 -0.50 -15.88 23.69
C TYR A 376 -1.00 -16.24 25.09
N LYS A 377 -2.26 -16.68 25.21
CA LYS A 377 -2.83 -17.12 26.50
C LYS A 377 -2.13 -18.36 27.06
N HIS A 378 -1.71 -19.28 26.20
CA HIS A 378 -0.97 -20.47 26.61
C HIS A 378 0.42 -20.11 27.15
N ASP A 379 1.16 -19.24 26.47
CA ASP A 379 2.48 -18.78 26.88
C ASP A 379 2.42 -17.95 28.18
N GLU A 380 1.37 -17.13 28.35
CA GLU A 380 1.11 -16.40 29.60
C GLU A 380 0.86 -17.35 30.77
N LYS A 381 0.04 -18.39 30.58
CA LYS A 381 -0.20 -19.43 31.60
C LYS A 381 1.08 -20.21 31.94
N LYS A 382 1.94 -20.49 30.96
CA LYS A 382 3.22 -21.18 31.17
C LYS A 382 4.21 -20.32 31.95
N ASN A 383 4.28 -19.02 31.67
CA ASN A 383 5.16 -18.10 32.41
C ASN A 383 4.70 -17.85 33.85
N LYS A 384 3.38 -17.82 34.12
CA LYS A 384 2.85 -17.74 35.50
C LYS A 384 3.14 -18.99 36.34
N ARG A 385 3.45 -20.13 35.71
CA ARG A 385 3.77 -21.39 36.39
C ARG A 385 5.26 -21.59 36.67
N LYS A 386 6.15 -20.71 36.20
CA LYS A 386 7.57 -20.78 36.58
C LYS A 386 7.73 -20.12 37.96
N PRO A 387 8.36 -20.80 38.95
CA PRO A 387 8.74 -20.16 40.20
C PRO A 387 9.64 -18.95 39.92
N LEU A 388 9.49 -17.87 40.71
CA LEU A 388 10.50 -16.80 40.75
C LEU A 388 11.88 -17.44 41.02
N PRO A 389 12.97 -16.96 40.39
CA PRO A 389 14.29 -17.38 40.82
C PRO A 389 14.41 -17.03 42.30
N GLU A 390 14.70 -18.05 43.12
CA GLU A 390 15.10 -17.85 44.52
C GLU A 390 16.22 -16.81 44.48
N ASN A 391 15.93 -15.65 45.04
CA ASN A 391 16.96 -14.68 45.36
C ASN A 391 17.90 -15.43 46.30
N ASN A 392 19.15 -15.67 45.88
CA ASN A 392 20.16 -16.28 46.73
C ASN A 392 20.43 -15.32 47.89
N THR A 393 19.62 -15.39 48.95
CA THR A 393 19.85 -14.73 50.23
C THR A 393 20.91 -15.50 51.03
N ASN A 394 22.01 -15.87 50.39
CA ASN A 394 23.15 -16.55 51.02
C ASN A 394 24.46 -15.76 50.93
N GLU A 395 24.43 -14.50 50.50
CA GLU A 395 25.63 -13.63 50.49
C GLU A 395 25.72 -12.69 51.71
N THR A 396 24.74 -12.70 52.62
CA THR A 396 24.77 -11.87 53.85
C THR A 396 25.10 -12.66 55.12
N ALA A 397 25.24 -13.99 55.06
CA ALA A 397 25.59 -14.82 56.22
C ALA A 397 27.10 -15.14 56.33
N MET A 398 27.93 -14.67 55.39
CA MET A 398 29.39 -14.88 55.41
C MET A 398 30.21 -13.65 55.81
N ILE A 399 29.57 -12.53 56.20
CA ILE A 399 30.28 -11.32 56.66
C ILE A 399 30.26 -11.20 58.20
N ASP A 400 29.32 -11.83 58.90
CA ASP A 400 29.22 -11.76 60.38
C ASP A 400 30.08 -12.78 61.16
N LYS A 401 30.83 -13.66 60.48
CA LYS A 401 31.76 -14.61 61.14
C LYS A 401 33.24 -14.24 61.04
N ALA A 402 33.58 -13.11 60.41
CA ALA A 402 34.97 -12.67 60.24
C ALA A 402 35.39 -11.52 61.17
N THR A 403 34.55 -11.11 62.14
CA THR A 403 34.82 -9.93 62.99
C THR A 403 34.79 -10.22 64.50
N THR A 404 34.92 -11.48 64.93
CA THR A 404 34.88 -11.85 66.36
C THR A 404 36.04 -12.73 66.85
N SER A 405 37.20 -12.74 66.18
CA SER A 405 38.36 -13.52 66.68
C SER A 405 39.67 -12.75 66.93
N ASP A 406 39.70 -11.41 66.86
CA ASP A 406 40.89 -10.63 67.26
C ASP A 406 40.57 -9.69 68.44
N SER A 407 40.51 -10.28 69.64
CA SER A 407 40.60 -9.57 70.93
C SER A 407 40.91 -10.58 72.05
N CYS A 408 41.97 -10.31 72.81
CA CYS A 408 42.56 -11.08 73.93
C CYS A 408 43.51 -12.24 73.56
N ALA A 409 44.81 -11.94 73.44
CA ALA A 409 45.79 -12.07 74.53
C ALA A 409 47.20 -11.71 74.02
#